data_AF-A0A1A9LEI8-F1
#
_entry.id   AF-A0A1A9LEI8-F1
#
_cell.length_a   1.000
_cell.length_b   1.000
_cell.length_c   1.000
_cell.angle_alpha   90.00
_cell.angle_beta   90.00
_cell.angle_gamma   90.00
#
_symmetry.space_group_name_H-M   'P 1'
#
loop_
_entity.id
_entity.type
_entity.pdbx_description
1 polymer ?
#
loop_
_entity_poly.entity_id
_entity_poly.type
_entity_poly.pdbx_seq_one_letter_code
_entity_poly.pdbx_strand_id
1 'polypeptide(L)' 'MTKPFTIVIGILALGALIVNIYMNPKVSHLFGKEINDWLYRAFWLLIVGVCVYNYIYIEQNTLKNRPKSKLKSKN' A
#
# COMPACT_ATOMS: atom_id res chain seq x y z
N MET A 1 -6.64 -10.56 2.32
CA MET A 1 -7.11 -9.22 1.88
C MET A 1 -7.54 -9.32 0.43
N THR A 2 -8.71 -8.77 0.10
CA THR A 2 -9.15 -8.67 -1.30
C THR A 2 -8.43 -7.50 -1.98
N LYS A 3 -8.07 -7.65 -3.26
CA LYS A 3 -7.38 -6.61 -4.06
C LYS A 3 -7.95 -5.19 -3.88
N PRO A 4 -9.27 -4.94 -3.92
CA PRO A 4 -9.81 -3.59 -3.77
C PRO A 4 -9.55 -2.99 -2.39
N PHE A 5 -9.55 -3.80 -1.32
CA PHE A 5 -9.39 -3.31 0.04
C PHE A 5 -7.96 -2.78 0.30
N THR A 6 -6.95 -3.50 -0.22
CA THR A 6 -5.55 -3.06 -0.14
C THR A 6 -5.31 -1.75 -0.89
N ILE A 7 -5.97 -1.55 -2.03
CA ILE A 7 -5.86 -0.31 -2.82
C ILE A 7 -6.46 0.87 -2.06
N VAL A 8 -7.64 0.70 -1.48
CA VAL A 8 -8.31 1.75 -0.68
C VAL A 8 -7.45 2.16 0.52
N ILE A 9 -6.91 1.20 1.26
CA ILE A 9 -6.00 1.47 2.38
C ILE A 9 -4.74 2.19 1.91
N GLY A 10 -4.16 1.77 0.78
CA GLY A 10 -2.98 2.40 0.20
C GLY A 10 -3.22 3.86 -0.18
N ILE A 11 -4.36 4.19 -0.78
CA ILE A 11 -4.71 5.57 -1.16
C ILE A 11 -4.91 6.44 0.09
N LEU A 12 -5.62 5.94 1.11
CA LEU A 12 -5.80 6.65 2.37
C LEU A 12 -4.46 6.91 3.07
N ALA A 13 -3.57 5.92 3.06
CA ALA A 13 -2.23 6.04 3.62
C ALA A 13 -1.37 7.08 2.90
N LEU A 14 -1.41 7.08 1.57
CA LEU A 14 -0.76 8.10 0.74
C LEU A 14 -1.30 9.50 1.02
N GLY A 15 -2.62 9.65 1.11
CA GLY A 15 -3.25 10.93 1.44
C GLY A 15 -2.81 11.46 2.81
N ALA A 16 -2.84 10.60 3.83
CA ALA A 16 -2.39 10.96 5.18
C ALA A 16 -0.91 11.37 5.22
N LEU A 17 -0.05 10.69 4.45
CA LEU A 17 1.37 11.03 4.32
C LEU A 17 1.57 12.38 3.62
N ILE A 18 0.90 12.60 2.48
CA ILE A 18 1.03 13.83 1.69
C ILE A 18 0.56 15.04 2.51
N VAL A 19 -0.58 14.94 3.19
CA VAL A 19 -1.11 16.02 4.04
C VAL A 19 -0.14 16.33 5.17
N ASN A 20 0.44 15.30 5.81
CA ASN A 20 1.42 15.49 6.87
C ASN A 20 2.72 16.14 6.37
N ILE A 21 3.17 15.81 5.15
CA ILE A 21 4.33 16.47 4.53
C ILE A 21 4.01 17.92 4.19
N TYR A 22 2.82 18.18 3.64
CA TYR A 22 2.40 19.53 3.23
C TYR A 22 2.22 20.47 4.43
N MET A 23 1.52 20.01 5.48
CA MET A 23 1.30 20.81 6.69
C MET A 23 2.54 20.90 7.57
N ASN A 24 3.48 19.96 7.41
CA ASN A 24 4.71 19.82 8.19
C ASN A 24 4.52 20.14 9.70
N PRO A 25 3.56 19.47 10.38
CA PRO A 25 3.33 19.75 11.78
C PRO A 25 4.55 19.36 12.62
N LYS A 26 4.67 19.96 13.80
CA LYS A 26 5.75 19.66 14.77
C LYS A 26 5.44 18.41 15.60
N VAL A 27 4.16 18.12 15.79
CA VAL A 27 3.64 16.93 16.45
C VAL A 27 2.45 16.40 15.65
N SER A 28 2.40 15.08 15.50
CA SER A 28 1.29 14.39 14.83
C SER A 28 0.54 13.50 15.81
N HIS A 29 -0.77 13.35 15.59
CA HIS A 29 -1.59 12.50 16.44
C HIS A 29 -1.89 11.19 15.72
N LEU A 30 -1.51 10.07 16.34
CA LEU A 30 -1.85 8.72 15.90
C LEU A 30 -2.70 8.08 17.01
N PHE A 31 -3.93 7.69 16.68
CA PHE A 31 -4.90 7.14 17.64
C PHE A 31 -5.16 8.04 18.88
N GLY A 32 -5.11 9.36 18.69
CA GLY A 32 -5.28 10.34 19.78
C GLY A 32 -4.05 10.53 20.67
N LYS A 33 -2.95 9.82 20.41
CA LYS A 33 -1.67 10.00 21.11
C LYS A 33 -0.72 10.85 20.27
N GLU A 34 -0.03 11.77 20.91
CA GLU A 34 1.04 12.56 20.29
C GLU A 34 2.22 11.66 19.95
N ILE A 35 2.65 11.75 18.69
CA ILE A 35 3.81 11.04 18.18
C ILE A 35 4.65 11.99 17.36
N ASN A 36 5.96 11.70 17.31
CA ASN A 36 6.89 12.43 16.47
C ASN A 36 6.47 12.31 15.00
N ASP A 37 6.38 13.43 14.28
CA ASP A 37 6.09 13.47 12.84
C ASP A 37 6.96 12.54 12.01
N TRP A 38 8.22 12.37 12.38
CA TRP A 38 9.11 11.46 11.68
C TRP A 38 8.66 10.00 11.81
N LEU A 39 8.18 9.62 12.99
CA LEU A 39 7.62 8.30 13.25
C LEU A 39 6.24 8.12 12.58
N TYR A 40 5.45 9.19 12.51
CA TYR A 40 4.17 9.21 11.79
C TYR A 40 4.40 8.96 10.30
N ARG A 41 5.37 9.64 9.69
CA ARG A 41 5.74 9.44 8.27
C ARG A 41 6.28 8.03 8.02
N ALA A 42 7.13 7.52 8.90
CA ALA A 42 7.65 6.15 8.80
C ALA A 42 6.54 5.10 8.86
N PHE A 43 5.55 5.30 9.74
CA PHE A 43 4.38 4.43 9.86
C PHE A 43 3.56 4.39 8.55
N TRP A 44 3.22 5.56 8.00
CA TRP A 44 2.46 5.62 6.74
C TRP A 44 3.27 5.11 5.54
N LEU A 45 4.57 5.37 5.48
CA LEU A 45 5.46 4.80 4.46
C LEU A 45 5.48 3.27 4.52
N LEU A 46 5.51 2.69 5.71
CA LEU A 46 5.49 1.25 5.89
C LEU A 46 4.17 0.64 5.39
N ILE A 47 3.03 1.29 5.68
CA ILE A 47 1.73 0.86 5.17
C ILE A 47 1.69 0.92 3.63
N VAL A 48 2.15 2.02 3.04
CA VAL A 48 2.22 2.16 1.57
C VAL A 48 3.12 1.07 0.98
N GLY A 49 4.30 0.84 1.57
CA GLY A 49 5.23 -0.20 1.14
C GLY A 49 4.62 -1.60 1.20
N VAL A 50 3.90 -1.94 2.28
CA VAL A 50 3.18 -3.22 2.41
C VAL A 50 2.04 -3.35 1.41
N CYS A 51 1.32 -2.27 1.11
CA CYS A 51 0.28 -2.26 0.08
C CYS A 51 0.87 -2.50 -1.32
N VAL A 52 1.96 -1.82 -1.67
CA VAL A 52 2.67 -2.00 -2.94
C VAL A 52 3.26 -3.40 -3.05
N TYR A 53 3.89 -3.89 -1.98
CA TYR A 53 4.44 -5.25 -1.94
C TYR A 53 3.34 -6.30 -2.14
N ASN A 54 2.21 -6.18 -1.43
CA ASN A 54 1.08 -7.09 -1.63
C ASN A 54 0.51 -6.99 -3.05
N TYR A 55 0.41 -5.80 -3.63
CA TYR A 55 -0.06 -5.62 -5.00
C TYR A 55 0.84 -6.36 -6.00
N ILE A 56 2.16 -6.13 -5.93
CA ILE A 56 3.14 -6.78 -6.80
C ILE A 56 3.20 -8.28 -6.55
N TYR A 57 3.16 -8.72 -5.28
CA TYR A 57 3.22 -10.13 -4.91
C TYR A 57 1.98 -10.89 -5.41
N ILE A 58 0.78 -10.30 -5.28
CA ILE A 58 -0.43 -10.89 -5.83
C ILE A 58 -0.34 -10.94 -7.36
N GLU A 59 0.15 -9.88 -8.01
CA GLU A 59 0.35 -9.84 -9.45
C GLU A 59 1.28 -10.96 -9.94
N GLN A 60 2.45 -11.12 -9.31
CA GLN A 60 3.39 -12.21 -9.58
C GLN A 60 2.77 -13.58 -9.35
N ASN A 61 1.99 -13.78 -8.30
CA ASN A 61 1.30 -15.05 -8.06
C ASN A 61 0.17 -15.31 -9.06
N THR A 62 -0.53 -14.30 -9.56
CA THR A 62 -1.49 -14.47 -10.66
C THR A 62 -0.82 -14.73 -12.01
N LEU A 63 0.38 -14.22 -12.25
CA LEU A 63 1.16 -14.51 -13.46
C LEU A 63 1.77 -15.91 -13.41
N LYS A 64 2.28 -16.33 -12.24
CA LYS A 64 2.84 -17.67 -12.01
C LYS A 64 1.77 -18.76 -12.07
N ASN A 65 0.53 -18.46 -11.68
CA ASN A 65 -0.62 -19.37 -11.76
C ASN A 65 -1.46 -19.18 -13.02
N ARG A 66 -1.05 -18.40 -14.03
CA ARG A 66 -1.66 -18.55 -15.36
C ARG A 66 -1.33 -19.96 -15.84
N PRO A 67 -2.30 -20.88 -15.94
CA PRO A 67 -2.03 -22.14 -16.58
C PRO A 67 -1.61 -21.82 -18.01
N LYS A 68 -0.65 -22.58 -18.55
CA LYS A 68 -0.27 -22.63 -19.96
C LYS A 68 -1.46 -23.05 -20.88
N SER A 69 -2.71 -22.78 -20.52
CA SER A 69 -3.90 -23.19 -21.27
C SER A 69 -4.18 -22.37 -22.52
N LYS A 70 -3.47 -21.23 -22.73
CA LYS A 70 -3.55 -20.47 -23.99
C LYS A 70 -2.46 -20.82 -25.02
N LEU A 71 -1.71 -21.91 -24.83
CA LEU A 71 -0.62 -22.30 -25.74
C LEU A 71 -0.92 -23.55 -26.59
N LYS A 72 -2.14 -24.10 -26.53
CA LYS A 72 -2.48 -25.34 -27.27
C LYS A 72 -3.89 -25.35 -27.87
N SER A 73 -4.30 -24.26 -28.52
CA SER A 73 -5.48 -24.28 -29.40
C SER A 73 -5.27 -23.33 -30.58
N LYS A 74 -4.24 -23.61 -31.36
CA LYS A 74 -4.10 -23.13 -32.74
C LYS A 74 -3.08 -24.01 -33.47
N ASN A 75 -3.43 -25.29 -33.65
CA ASN A 75 -2.91 -26.12 -34.74
C ASN A 75 -4.09 -26.44 -35.63
#